data_AF-A0A7X5EA04-F1
#
_entry.id   AF-A0A7X5EA04-F1
#
_cell.length_a   1.000
_cell.length_b   1.000
_cell.length_c   1.000
_cell.angle_alpha   90.00
_cell.angle_beta   90.00
_cell.angle_gamma   90.00
#
_symmetry.space_group_name_H-M   'P 1'
#
loop_
_entity.id
_entity.type
_entity.pdbx_description
1 polymer ?
#
loop_
_entity_poly.entity_id
_entity_poly.type
_entity_poly.pdbx_seq_one_letter_code
_entity_poly.pdbx_strand_id
1 'polypeptide(L)'
;MLVSGKENTTISLGSPLRLGHRNGTKISEFDDQLKLLYGKYQLAAGNLVKLLKVEVMNPVNCMKGVMDKLGIARKYAAEAVDLFVAQYGEGPCTAHDIYFGISEILYMLACEGEEGGRIARMEETIARALSVNWREYDVPGAYRW
;
A
#
# COMPACT_ATOMS: atom_id res chain seq x y z
N MET A 1 -5.37 7.22 -15.90
CA MET A 1 -4.53 6.72 -17.00
C MET A 1 -3.68 7.88 -17.49
N LEU A 2 -2.36 7.75 -17.41
CA LEU A 2 -1.44 8.68 -18.07
C LEU A 2 -0.89 7.99 -19.31
N VAL A 3 -0.89 8.71 -20.44
CA VAL A 3 -0.21 8.27 -21.65
C VAL A 3 1.17 8.92 -21.62
N SER A 4 2.24 8.11 -21.63
CA SER A 4 3.61 8.60 -21.55
C SER A 4 4.47 8.05 -22.70
N GLY A 5 5.35 8.89 -23.22
CA GLY A 5 6.35 8.52 -24.23
C GLY A 5 5.82 8.41 -25.67
N LYS A 6 6.74 8.19 -26.61
CA LYS A 6 6.46 8.03 -28.05
C LYS A 6 5.65 6.78 -28.39
N GLU A 7 5.65 5.78 -27.50
CA GLU A 7 5.00 4.49 -27.72
C GLU A 7 3.57 4.40 -27.15
N ASN A 8 3.01 5.54 -26.68
CA ASN A 8 1.68 5.57 -26.05
C ASN A 8 1.52 4.51 -24.94
N THR A 9 2.56 4.30 -24.14
CA THR A 9 2.50 3.32 -23.05
C THR A 9 1.51 3.81 -22.01
N THR A 10 0.54 2.97 -21.72
CA THR A 10 -0.52 3.25 -20.76
C THR A 10 -0.01 3.03 -19.34
N ILE A 11 0.09 4.10 -18.55
CA ILE A 11 0.38 4.01 -17.12
C ILE A 11 -0.95 4.05 -16.36
N SER A 12 -1.28 2.94 -15.71
CA SER A 12 -2.39 2.85 -14.77
C SER A 12 -2.06 3.66 -13.53
N LEU A 13 -2.85 4.70 -13.27
CA LEU A 13 -2.86 5.40 -11.99
C LEU A 13 -4.01 4.83 -11.17
N GLY A 14 -3.81 4.66 -9.86
CA GLY A 14 -4.91 4.26 -8.98
C GLY A 14 -5.92 5.42 -8.88
N SER A 15 -5.43 6.56 -8.44
CA SER A 15 -6.18 7.81 -8.32
C SER A 15 -5.64 8.85 -9.31
N PRO A 16 -6.50 9.58 -10.03
CA PRO A 16 -6.01 10.62 -10.94
C PRO A 16 -5.31 11.74 -10.17
N LEU A 17 -4.15 12.17 -10.64
CA LEU A 17 -3.56 13.44 -10.22
C LEU A 17 -4.47 14.57 -10.70
N ARG A 18 -5.03 15.36 -9.78
CA ARG A 18 -5.99 16.41 -10.09
C ARG A 18 -5.58 17.71 -9.41
N LEU A 19 -5.59 18.79 -10.18
CA LEU A 19 -5.62 20.16 -9.65
C LEU A 19 -7.09 20.62 -9.65
N GLY A 20 -7.60 21.05 -8.50
CA GLY A 20 -8.95 21.61 -8.45
C GLY A 20 -8.96 22.98 -9.15
N HIS A 21 -9.80 23.16 -10.17
CA HIS A 21 -9.98 24.47 -10.81
C HIS A 21 -10.75 25.41 -9.88
N ARG A 22 -10.05 26.09 -8.96
CA ARG A 22 -10.62 27.12 -8.08
C ARG A 22 -9.72 28.36 -8.13
N ASN A 23 -10.33 29.54 -8.21
CA ASN A 23 -9.64 30.83 -8.11
C ASN A 23 -8.49 31.07 -9.13
N GLY A 24 -8.62 30.57 -10.36
CA GLY A 24 -7.64 30.86 -11.41
C GLY A 24 -6.35 30.04 -11.34
N THR A 25 -6.35 28.92 -10.61
CA THR A 25 -5.32 27.86 -10.65
C THR A 25 -4.80 27.63 -12.07
N LYS A 26 -3.49 27.83 -12.27
CA LYS A 26 -2.82 27.72 -13.57
C LYS A 26 -2.18 26.36 -13.76
N ILE A 27 -1.89 26.01 -15.02
CA ILE A 27 -1.14 24.78 -15.34
C ILE A 27 0.27 24.76 -14.73
N SER A 28 0.87 25.93 -14.51
CA SER A 28 2.14 26.04 -13.78
C SER A 28 2.06 25.54 -12.34
N GLU A 29 0.91 25.67 -11.68
CA GLU A 29 0.72 25.16 -10.32
C GLU A 29 0.61 23.62 -10.32
N PHE A 30 0.05 23.04 -11.38
CA PHE A 30 0.09 21.59 -11.58
C PHE A 30 1.53 21.10 -11.79
N ASP A 31 2.34 21.80 -12.59
CA ASP A 31 3.77 21.48 -12.76
C ASP A 31 4.54 21.56 -11.45
N ASP A 32 4.28 22.57 -10.62
CA ASP A 32 4.92 22.71 -9.31
C ASP A 32 4.51 21.59 -8.34
N GLN A 33 3.25 21.17 -8.36
CA GLN A 33 2.81 19.98 -7.61
C GLN A 33 3.47 18.70 -8.12
N LEU A 34 3.67 18.58 -9.43
CA LEU A 34 4.32 17.43 -10.04
C LEU A 34 5.80 17.32 -9.60
N LYS A 35 6.49 18.46 -9.39
CA LYS A 35 7.86 18.47 -8.83
C LYS A 35 7.93 17.90 -7.41
N LEU A 36 6.86 18.04 -6.60
CA LEU A 36 6.81 17.49 -5.23
C LEU A 36 6.69 15.96 -5.21
N LEU A 37 6.30 15.34 -6.33
CA LEU A 37 6.12 13.90 -6.44
C LEU A 37 7.42 13.14 -6.13
N TYR A 38 8.56 13.65 -6.60
CA TYR A 38 9.86 13.05 -6.32
C TYR A 38 10.15 12.99 -4.81
N GLY A 39 9.86 14.07 -4.08
CA GLY A 39 10.00 14.11 -2.62
C GLY A 39 9.07 13.11 -1.91
N LYS A 40 7.86 12.88 -2.44
CA LYS A 40 6.95 11.85 -1.92
C LYS A 40 7.50 10.44 -2.12
N TYR A 41 8.11 10.14 -3.26
CA TYR A 41 8.76 8.84 -3.49
C TYR A 41 9.96 8.63 -2.56
N GLN A 42 10.81 9.64 -2.40
CA GLN A 42 11.92 9.57 -1.44
C GLN A 42 11.43 9.31 -0.01
N LEU A 43 10.35 10.00 0.41
CA LEU A 43 9.73 9.77 1.71
C LEU A 43 9.18 8.34 1.84
N ALA A 44 8.48 7.84 0.82
CA ALA A 44 7.93 6.49 0.81
C ALA A 44 9.04 5.42 0.91
N ALA A 45 10.10 5.55 0.10
CA ALA A 45 11.26 4.67 0.16
C ALA A 45 11.94 4.71 1.53
N GLY A 46 12.12 5.92 2.09
CA GLY A 46 12.65 6.08 3.44
C GLY A 46 11.76 5.44 4.52
N ASN A 47 10.44 5.54 4.38
CA ASN A 47 9.50 4.90 5.30
C ASN A 47 9.50 3.37 5.18
N LEU A 48 9.63 2.82 3.97
CA LEU A 48 9.80 1.38 3.77
C LEU A 48 11.04 0.86 4.49
N VAL A 49 12.18 1.57 4.37
CA VAL A 49 13.42 1.21 5.10
C VAL A 49 13.24 1.31 6.62
N LYS A 50 12.42 2.23 7.13
CA LYS A 50 12.14 2.32 8.58
C LYS A 50 11.38 1.10 9.09
N LEU A 51 10.55 0.44 8.27
CA LEU A 51 9.80 -0.74 8.68
C LEU A 51 10.70 -1.92 9.06
N LEU A 52 11.91 -2.01 8.49
CA LEU A 52 12.92 -3.01 8.86
C LEU A 52 13.33 -2.93 10.35
N LYS A 53 13.14 -1.78 10.99
CA LYS A 53 13.51 -1.53 12.39
C LYS A 53 12.33 -1.64 13.36
N VAL A 54 11.14 -1.96 12.85
CA VAL A 54 9.94 -2.11 13.67
C VAL A 54 9.72 -3.60 13.89
N GLU A 55 10.11 -4.07 15.07
CA GLU A 55 9.82 -5.43 15.52
C GLU A 55 8.34 -5.56 15.88
N VAL A 56 7.74 -6.68 15.49
CA VAL A 56 6.34 -7.03 15.72
C VAL A 56 6.29 -8.41 16.36
N MET A 57 5.73 -8.49 17.56
CA MET A 57 5.67 -9.72 18.35
C MET A 57 4.47 -10.60 17.97
N ASN A 58 3.40 -10.00 17.45
CA ASN A 58 2.15 -10.67 17.06
C ASN A 58 1.82 -10.38 15.59
N PRO A 59 2.56 -10.96 14.62
CA PRO A 59 2.49 -10.57 13.21
C PRO A 59 1.10 -10.74 12.61
N VAL A 60 0.41 -11.85 12.91
CA VAL A 60 -0.91 -12.15 12.37
C VAL A 60 -1.93 -11.08 12.78
N ASN A 61 -1.93 -10.67 14.04
CA ASN A 61 -2.85 -9.64 14.53
C ASN A 61 -2.49 -8.27 13.98
N CYS A 62 -1.20 -7.96 13.92
CA CYS A 62 -0.71 -6.71 13.35
C CYS A 62 -1.09 -6.59 11.87
N MET A 63 -0.92 -7.65 11.09
CA MET A 63 -1.30 -7.69 9.67
C MET A 63 -2.80 -7.45 9.49
N LYS A 64 -3.65 -8.14 10.26
CA LYS A 64 -5.11 -7.96 10.24
C LYS A 64 -5.50 -6.53 10.60
N GLY A 65 -4.97 -6.01 11.70
CA GLY A 65 -5.25 -4.65 12.17
C GLY A 65 -4.84 -3.57 11.17
N VAL A 66 -3.69 -3.72 10.53
CA VAL A 66 -3.24 -2.79 9.48
C VAL A 66 -4.16 -2.88 8.26
N MET A 67 -4.53 -4.07 7.79
CA MET A 67 -5.43 -4.22 6.64
C MET A 67 -6.84 -3.67 6.92
N ASP A 68 -7.37 -3.85 8.13
CA ASP A 68 -8.63 -3.23 8.56
C ASP A 68 -8.52 -1.70 8.59
N LYS A 69 -7.41 -1.16 9.11
CA LYS A 69 -7.15 0.28 9.10
C LYS A 69 -7.12 0.86 7.69
N LEU A 70 -6.61 0.09 6.73
CA LEU A 70 -6.56 0.46 5.32
C LEU A 70 -7.91 0.32 4.60
N GLY A 71 -8.87 -0.42 5.18
CA GLY A 71 -10.15 -0.71 4.55
C GLY A 71 -10.06 -1.76 3.45
N ILE A 72 -9.08 -2.67 3.53
CA ILE A 72 -8.93 -3.77 2.58
C ILE A 72 -10.05 -4.79 2.81
N ALA A 73 -10.71 -5.24 1.73
CA ALA A 73 -11.82 -6.18 1.85
C ALA A 73 -11.37 -7.51 2.46
N ARG A 74 -12.19 -8.02 3.40
CA ARG A 74 -11.88 -9.22 4.19
C ARG A 74 -11.51 -10.46 3.37
N LYS A 75 -12.07 -10.61 2.17
CA LYS A 75 -11.70 -11.70 1.23
C LYS A 75 -10.18 -11.71 0.99
N TYR A 76 -9.63 -10.60 0.51
CA TYR A 76 -8.21 -10.46 0.21
C TYR A 76 -7.36 -10.45 1.47
N ALA A 77 -7.85 -9.82 2.53
CA ALA A 77 -7.14 -9.73 3.80
C ALA A 77 -6.95 -11.10 4.46
N ALA A 78 -7.98 -11.97 4.42
CA ALA A 78 -7.89 -13.33 4.95
C ALA A 78 -6.91 -14.19 4.14
N GLU A 79 -7.01 -14.17 2.82
CA GLU A 79 -6.13 -14.94 1.92
C GLU A 79 -4.65 -14.52 2.07
N ALA A 80 -4.38 -13.22 2.19
CA ALA A 80 -3.04 -12.71 2.43
C ALA A 80 -2.47 -13.16 3.78
N VAL A 81 -3.30 -13.20 4.84
CA VAL A 81 -2.86 -13.73 6.15
C VAL A 81 -2.55 -15.22 6.05
N ASP A 82 -3.42 -16.01 5.42
CA ASP A 82 -3.21 -17.45 5.28
C ASP A 82 -1.93 -17.76 4.50
N LEU A 83 -1.68 -17.02 3.41
CA LEU A 83 -0.46 -17.11 2.63
C LEU A 83 0.78 -16.72 3.45
N PHE A 84 0.69 -15.62 4.20
CA PHE A 84 1.78 -15.15 5.06
C PHE A 84 2.14 -16.19 6.13
N VAL A 85 1.15 -16.75 6.83
CA VAL A 85 1.36 -17.79 7.85
C VAL A 85 1.95 -19.06 7.24
N ALA A 86 1.49 -19.46 6.04
CA ALA A 86 2.01 -20.63 5.35
C ALA A 86 3.50 -20.47 4.96
N GLN A 87 3.93 -19.25 4.61
CA GLN A 87 5.29 -18.98 4.16
C GLN A 87 6.27 -18.67 5.30
N TYR A 88 5.84 -17.88 6.29
CA TYR A 88 6.70 -17.29 7.31
C TYR A 88 6.37 -17.77 8.74
N GLY A 89 5.24 -18.44 8.94
CA GLY A 89 4.75 -18.83 10.25
C GLY A 89 4.17 -17.66 11.05
N GLU A 90 4.04 -17.85 12.36
CA GLU A 90 3.44 -16.87 13.30
C GLU A 90 4.47 -16.24 14.26
N GLY A 91 5.76 -16.58 14.12
CA GLY A 91 6.81 -16.08 14.99
C GLY A 91 7.11 -14.58 14.76
N PRO A 92 7.69 -13.88 15.75
CA PRO A 92 8.00 -12.45 15.64
C PRO A 92 8.79 -12.11 14.37
N CYS A 93 8.45 -10.98 13.75
CA CYS A 93 9.07 -10.51 12.52
C CYS A 93 9.11 -8.98 12.47
N THR A 94 9.53 -8.41 11.35
CA THR A 94 9.51 -6.95 11.17
C THR A 94 8.21 -6.49 10.50
N ALA A 95 7.81 -5.24 10.74
CA ALA A 95 6.71 -4.61 10.01
C ALA A 95 6.94 -4.61 8.48
N HIS A 96 8.20 -4.66 8.05
CA HIS A 96 8.56 -4.80 6.65
C HIS A 96 8.12 -6.15 6.08
N ASP A 97 8.33 -7.25 6.80
CA ASP A 97 7.92 -8.59 6.37
C ASP A 97 6.39 -8.66 6.22
N ILE A 98 5.67 -8.06 7.16
CA ILE A 98 4.20 -7.96 7.10
C ILE A 98 3.76 -7.09 5.93
N TYR A 99 4.41 -5.95 5.67
CA TYR A 99 4.11 -5.10 4.51
C TYR A 99 4.26 -5.87 3.19
N PHE A 100 5.29 -6.70 3.06
CA PHE A 100 5.46 -7.60 1.90
C PHE A 100 4.34 -8.64 1.83
N GLY A 101 3.98 -9.26 2.95
CA GLY A 101 2.83 -10.17 3.02
C GLY A 101 1.51 -9.52 2.57
N ILE A 102 1.26 -8.26 2.94
CA ILE A 102 0.08 -7.51 2.46
C ILE A 102 0.17 -7.24 0.96
N SER A 103 1.38 -7.03 0.43
CA SER A 103 1.61 -6.70 -0.98
C SER A 103 1.30 -7.86 -1.93
N GLU A 104 1.28 -9.10 -1.44
CA GLU A 104 0.84 -10.29 -2.19
C GLU A 104 -0.60 -10.18 -2.72
N ILE A 105 -1.44 -9.34 -2.11
CA ILE A 105 -2.79 -9.03 -2.62
C ILE A 105 -2.73 -8.51 -4.07
N LEU A 106 -1.69 -7.78 -4.44
CA LEU A 106 -1.52 -7.27 -5.81
C LEU A 106 -1.32 -8.42 -6.81
N TYR A 107 -0.57 -9.45 -6.41
CA TYR A 107 -0.39 -10.65 -7.21
C TYR A 107 -1.69 -11.45 -7.32
N MET A 108 -2.43 -11.60 -6.22
CA MET A 108 -3.75 -12.26 -6.22
C MET A 108 -4.71 -11.57 -7.22
N LEU A 109 -4.81 -10.24 -7.17
CA LEU A 109 -5.64 -9.48 -8.12
C LEU A 109 -5.19 -9.68 -9.58
N ALA A 110 -3.88 -9.74 -9.83
CA ALA A 110 -3.35 -10.00 -11.16
C ALA A 110 -3.70 -11.42 -11.65
N CYS A 111 -3.62 -12.43 -10.78
CA CYS A 111 -4.01 -13.80 -11.08
C CYS A 111 -5.53 -13.94 -11.32
N GLU A 112 -6.35 -13.14 -10.65
CA GLU A 112 -7.81 -13.04 -10.89
C GLU A 112 -8.14 -12.32 -12.21
N GLY A 113 -7.15 -11.76 -12.91
CA GLY A 113 -7.35 -11.03 -14.18
C GLY A 113 -7.96 -9.65 -13.99
N GLU A 114 -7.81 -9.05 -12.81
CA GLU A 114 -8.36 -7.72 -12.51
C GLU A 114 -7.73 -6.62 -13.36
N GLU A 115 -8.51 -5.57 -13.65
CA GLU A 115 -8.04 -4.45 -14.44
C GLU A 115 -6.87 -3.72 -13.77
N GLY A 116 -5.88 -3.29 -14.57
CA GLY A 116 -4.70 -2.59 -14.06
C GLY A 116 -5.02 -1.33 -13.23
N GLY A 117 -6.14 -0.65 -13.54
CA GLY A 117 -6.61 0.47 -12.72
C GLY A 117 -7.08 0.08 -11.32
N ARG A 118 -7.66 -1.12 -11.15
CA ARG A 118 -8.03 -1.67 -9.84
C ARG A 118 -6.80 -2.11 -9.07
N ILE A 119 -5.84 -2.75 -9.73
CA ILE A 119 -4.55 -3.14 -9.13
C ILE A 119 -3.81 -1.90 -8.62
N ALA A 120 -3.72 -0.83 -9.42
CA ALA A 120 -3.08 0.41 -9.02
C ALA A 120 -3.78 1.10 -7.83
N ARG A 121 -5.12 1.05 -7.75
CA ARG A 121 -5.86 1.56 -6.57
C ARG A 121 -5.56 0.74 -5.32
N MET A 122 -5.43 -0.58 -5.44
CA MET A 122 -5.03 -1.43 -4.32
C MET A 122 -3.59 -1.11 -3.90
N GLU A 123 -2.67 -0.92 -4.84
CA GLU A 123 -1.29 -0.53 -4.56
C GLU A 123 -1.22 0.79 -3.79
N GLU A 124 -1.97 1.82 -4.21
CA GLU A 124 -2.09 3.07 -3.46
C GLU A 124 -2.66 2.87 -2.04
N THR A 125 -3.62 1.95 -1.90
CA THR A 125 -4.22 1.62 -0.60
C THR A 125 -3.19 0.96 0.32
N ILE A 126 -2.44 -0.01 -0.18
CA ILE A 126 -1.37 -0.71 0.56
C ILE A 126 -0.24 0.26 0.91
N ALA A 127 0.16 1.14 -0.01
CA ALA A 127 1.22 2.12 0.22
C ALA A 127 0.94 3.06 1.40
N ARG A 128 -0.33 3.26 1.78
CA ARG A 128 -0.68 4.03 2.99
C ARG A 128 -0.19 3.37 4.28
N ALA A 129 0.07 2.06 4.29
CA ALA A 129 0.69 1.36 5.43
C ALA A 129 2.08 1.91 5.79
N LEU A 130 2.81 2.49 4.83
CA LEU A 130 4.11 3.11 5.08
C LEU A 130 4.06 4.30 6.04
N SER A 131 2.86 4.84 6.29
CA SER A 131 2.65 5.97 7.22
C SER A 131 1.88 5.54 8.49
N VAL A 132 1.57 4.26 8.65
CA VAL A 132 0.84 3.74 9.83
C VAL A 132 1.79 3.61 11.02
N ASN A 133 1.29 3.84 12.24
CA ASN A 133 1.99 3.48 13.46
C ASN A 133 1.77 1.99 13.78
N TRP A 134 2.62 1.13 13.23
CA TRP A 134 2.51 -0.33 13.32
C TRP A 134 2.42 -0.88 14.75
N ARG A 135 3.03 -0.20 15.72
CA ARG A 135 3.02 -0.62 17.14
C ARG A 135 1.63 -0.62 17.76
N GLU A 136 0.68 0.16 17.23
CA GLU A 136 -0.71 0.17 17.70
C GLU A 136 -1.46 -1.13 17.37
N TYR A 137 -0.96 -1.89 16.38
CA TYR A 137 -1.60 -3.11 15.89
C TYR A 137 -0.85 -4.38 16.35
N ASP A 138 0.32 -4.24 16.96
CA ASP A 138 1.05 -5.36 17.58
C ASP A 138 0.42 -5.74 18.92
N VAL A 139 -0.76 -6.35 18.86
CA VAL A 139 -1.56 -6.71 20.03
C VAL A 139 -1.60 -8.24 20.22
N PRO A 140 -1.42 -8.74 21.45
CA PRO A 140 -1.54 -10.16 21.74
C PRO A 140 -3.01 -10.60 21.80
N GLY A 141 -3.22 -11.93 21.75
CA GLY A 141 -4.54 -12.54 21.92
C GLY A 141 -5.31 -12.75 20.62
N ALA A 142 -6.62 -12.94 20.71
CA ALA A 142 -7.46 -13.20 19.55
C ALA A 142 -7.97 -11.90 18.93
N TYR A 143 -7.55 -11.61 17.69
CA TYR A 143 -8.08 -10.51 16.90
C TYR A 143 -9.46 -10.86 16.32
N ARG A 144 -10.44 -9.96 16.49
CA ARG A 144 -11.77 -10.09 15.89
C ARG A 144 -11.92 -9.06 14.77
N TRP A 145 -12.18 -9.56 13.57
CA TRP A 145 -12.58 -8.78 12.39
C TRP A 145 -13.95 -8.12 12.59
#